data_AF-A0A1G0E3M2-F1
#
_entry.id   AF-A0A1G0E3M2-F1
#
_cell.length_a   1.000
_cell.length_b   1.000
_cell.length_c   1.000
_cell.angle_alpha   90.00
_cell.angle_beta   90.00
_cell.angle_gamma   90.00
#
_symmetry.space_group_name_H-M   'P 1'
#
loop_
_entity.id
_entity.type
_entity.pdbx_description
1 polymer ?
#
loop_
_entity_poly.entity_id
_entity_poly.type
_entity_poly.pdbx_seq_one_letter_code
_entity_poly.pdbx_strand_id
1 'polypeptide(L)'
;MSNFRFSSLVLLSGILFLLTSFTAVAKIGFGTPVVPLTPIDEVTLPPMGYVKCYTVPASAHFGVWYNKHRICEYENSFFGDAWIDGYWECRNYNSFTAACSKWHWVKSHWVPHGGHEHGVHPGHHYHK
;
A
#
# COMPACT_ATOMS: atom_id res chain seq x y z
N MET A 1 12.27 -20.26 -73.87
CA MET A 1 12.48 -20.76 -72.49
C MET A 1 13.55 -19.87 -71.87
N SER A 2 13.47 -19.24 -70.70
CA SER A 2 12.42 -19.00 -69.70
C SER A 2 13.00 -17.90 -68.80
N ASN A 3 12.60 -16.64 -69.01
CA ASN A 3 12.99 -15.51 -68.16
C ASN A 3 11.99 -15.41 -67.02
N PHE A 4 12.20 -16.13 -65.92
CA PHE A 4 11.41 -15.92 -64.70
C PHE A 4 12.21 -16.46 -63.52
N ARG A 5 12.07 -15.81 -62.36
CA ARG A 5 12.48 -16.27 -61.01
C ARG A 5 13.75 -15.67 -60.39
N PHE A 6 13.90 -14.35 -60.41
CA PHE A 6 14.82 -13.68 -59.44
C PHE A 6 14.17 -12.57 -58.59
N SER A 7 12.86 -12.33 -58.67
CA SER A 7 12.20 -11.19 -57.99
C SER A 7 11.44 -11.55 -56.71
N SER A 8 11.85 -12.58 -55.95
CA SER A 8 11.04 -13.07 -54.81
C SER A 8 11.72 -13.08 -53.44
N LEU A 9 12.89 -12.44 -53.28
CA LEU A 9 13.64 -12.46 -52.00
C LEU A 9 13.86 -11.09 -51.35
N VAL A 10 13.54 -9.98 -52.01
CA VAL A 10 13.77 -8.63 -51.47
C VAL A 10 12.56 -8.07 -50.69
N LEU A 11 11.37 -8.66 -50.84
CA LEU A 11 10.15 -8.15 -50.20
C LEU A 11 9.87 -8.73 -48.80
N LEU A 12 10.66 -9.68 -48.31
CA LEU A 12 10.41 -10.35 -47.01
C LEU A 12 11.28 -9.82 -45.86
N SER A 13 12.25 -8.94 -46.11
CA SER A 13 13.10 -8.36 -45.04
C SER A 13 12.57 -7.03 -44.47
N GLY A 14 11.58 -6.39 -45.13
CA GLY A 14 11.09 -5.05 -44.74
C GLY A 14 9.99 -5.03 -43.68
N ILE A 15 9.32 -6.15 -43.41
CA ILE A 15 8.14 -6.17 -42.51
C ILE A 15 8.50 -6.57 -41.07
N LEU A 16 9.70 -7.11 -40.85
CA LEU A 16 10.13 -7.59 -39.52
C LEU A 16 10.89 -6.55 -38.68
N PHE A 17 10.80 -5.26 -39.01
CA PHE A 17 11.45 -4.17 -38.26
C PHE A 17 10.48 -3.15 -37.63
N LEU A 18 9.16 -3.40 -37.67
CA LEU A 18 8.14 -2.47 -37.18
C LEU A 18 7.38 -2.94 -35.91
N LEU A 19 7.86 -3.98 -35.23
CA LEU A 19 7.24 -4.51 -34.01
C LEU A 19 8.09 -4.38 -32.74
N THR A 20 9.14 -3.55 -32.77
CA THR A 20 9.84 -3.11 -31.56
C THR A 20 9.29 -1.77 -31.07
N SER A 21 7.98 -1.68 -30.91
CA SER A 21 7.40 -0.68 -30.02
C SER A 21 7.75 -1.11 -28.60
N PHE A 22 8.93 -0.69 -28.13
CA PHE A 22 9.25 -0.68 -26.71
C PHE A 22 8.15 0.10 -26.01
N THR A 23 7.14 -0.58 -25.49
CA THR A 23 6.38 -0.08 -24.35
C THR A 23 7.36 -0.07 -23.19
N ALA A 24 8.20 0.97 -23.15
CA ALA A 24 8.73 1.45 -21.89
C ALA A 24 7.50 1.83 -21.08
N VAL A 25 6.95 0.85 -20.36
CA VAL A 25 6.11 1.12 -19.22
C VAL A 25 7.05 1.88 -18.31
N ALA A 26 6.99 3.21 -18.38
CA ALA A 26 7.50 4.05 -17.33
C ALA A 26 6.87 3.46 -16.08
N LYS A 27 7.70 2.77 -15.30
CA LYS A 27 7.34 2.30 -13.98
C LYS A 27 7.21 3.60 -13.22
N ILE A 28 6.04 4.23 -13.30
CA ILE A 28 5.62 5.30 -12.41
C ILE A 28 5.72 4.59 -11.08
N GLY A 29 6.85 4.81 -10.40
CA GLY A 29 7.05 4.30 -9.07
C GLY A 29 5.89 4.87 -8.30
N PHE A 30 4.92 4.01 -7.96
CA PHE A 30 3.96 4.29 -6.91
C PHE A 30 4.82 4.48 -5.66
N GLY A 31 5.30 5.71 -5.48
CA GLY A 31 6.20 6.07 -4.41
C GLY A 31 5.49 5.89 -3.09
N THR A 32 6.21 5.44 -2.08
CA THR A 32 5.77 5.67 -0.72
C THR A 32 5.94 7.16 -0.44
N PRO A 33 4.91 7.88 0.03
CA PRO A 33 5.05 9.29 0.36
C PRO A 33 6.09 9.44 1.47
N VAL A 34 6.86 10.53 1.45
CA VAL A 34 7.81 10.84 2.53
C VAL A 34 7.02 11.10 3.80
N VAL A 35 7.24 10.26 4.81
CA VAL A 35 6.56 10.33 6.10
C VAL A 35 7.34 11.24 7.05
N PRO A 36 6.67 12.11 7.85
CA PRO A 36 7.33 12.87 8.89
C PRO A 36 7.98 11.97 9.94
N LEU A 37 8.92 12.53 10.69
CA LEU A 37 9.43 11.87 11.89
C LEU A 37 8.30 11.66 12.89
N THR A 38 8.28 10.49 13.53
CA THR A 38 7.37 10.18 14.64
C THR A 38 7.54 11.19 15.77
N PRO A 39 6.46 11.68 16.39
CA PRO A 39 6.56 12.53 17.57
C PRO A 39 7.37 11.83 18.68
N ILE A 40 8.34 12.52 19.27
CA ILE A 40 9.30 11.96 20.24
C ILE A 40 8.59 11.41 21.49
N ASP A 41 7.47 12.01 21.87
CA ASP A 41 6.78 11.72 23.13
C ASP A 41 5.86 10.49 23.09
N GLU A 42 5.81 9.75 21.97
CA GLU A 42 4.84 8.68 21.79
C GLU A 42 5.44 7.31 21.45
N VAL A 43 6.48 6.93 22.19
CA VAL A 43 6.88 5.52 22.26
C VAL A 43 6.07 4.86 23.37
N THR A 44 4.79 4.59 23.10
CA THR A 44 3.95 3.80 24.02
C THR A 44 4.02 2.34 23.61
N LEU A 45 4.45 1.48 24.53
CA LEU A 45 4.49 0.03 24.29
C LEU A 45 3.07 -0.56 24.41
N PRO A 46 2.74 -1.60 23.61
CA PRO A 46 1.50 -2.32 23.77
C PRO A 46 1.41 -2.92 25.18
N PRO A 47 0.24 -2.91 25.83
CA PRO A 47 0.02 -3.58 27.10
C PRO A 47 0.38 -5.07 27.02
N MET A 48 0.85 -5.66 28.12
CA MET A 48 1.19 -7.09 28.14
C MET A 48 -0.07 -7.97 28.03
N GLY A 49 0.10 -9.23 27.61
CA GLY A 49 -1.00 -10.21 27.54
C GLY A 49 -1.72 -10.30 26.19
N TYR A 50 -1.14 -9.76 25.12
CA TYR A 50 -1.66 -9.97 23.77
C TYR A 50 -1.51 -11.43 23.35
N VAL A 51 -2.49 -11.93 22.59
CA VAL A 51 -2.47 -13.27 22.01
C VAL A 51 -1.65 -13.27 20.71
N LYS A 52 -1.77 -12.20 19.94
CA LYS A 52 -1.14 -12.07 18.62
C LYS A 52 -0.81 -10.62 18.33
N CYS A 53 0.36 -10.35 17.77
CA CYS A 53 0.64 -9.05 17.16
C CYS A 53 1.03 -9.25 15.69
N TYR A 54 0.63 -8.32 14.85
CA TYR A 54 1.03 -8.29 13.44
C TYR A 54 1.24 -6.86 12.97
N THR A 55 2.01 -6.74 11.91
CA THR A 55 2.32 -5.44 11.30
C THR A 55 1.45 -5.24 10.07
N VAL A 56 0.71 -4.15 10.04
CA VAL A 56 -0.04 -3.70 8.87
C VAL A 56 0.93 -2.95 7.95
N PRO A 57 1.11 -3.38 6.69
CA PRO A 57 1.95 -2.67 5.74
C PRO A 57 1.34 -1.31 5.39
N ALA A 58 2.19 -0.36 5.02
CA ALA A 58 1.72 0.94 4.54
C ALA A 58 0.87 0.76 3.27
N SER A 59 -0.29 1.39 3.22
CA SER A 59 -1.23 1.25 2.11
C SER A 59 -2.17 2.44 1.99
N ALA A 60 -2.70 2.65 0.78
CA ALA A 60 -3.73 3.64 0.52
C ALA A 60 -5.11 2.98 0.57
N HIS A 61 -6.03 3.56 1.33
CA HIS A 61 -7.41 3.10 1.43
C HIS A 61 -8.38 4.29 1.48
N PHE A 62 -9.39 4.29 0.59
CA PHE A 62 -10.36 5.38 0.45
C PHE A 62 -9.76 6.80 0.39
N GLY A 63 -8.65 6.98 -0.33
CA GLY A 63 -7.99 8.29 -0.48
C GLY A 63 -7.16 8.73 0.73
N VAL A 64 -7.01 7.87 1.73
CA VAL A 64 -6.14 8.06 2.90
C VAL A 64 -4.95 7.12 2.79
N TRP A 65 -3.73 7.63 2.99
CA TRP A 65 -2.55 6.77 3.10
C TRP A 65 -2.29 6.45 4.57
N TYR A 66 -2.24 5.17 4.92
CA TYR A 66 -1.87 4.70 6.24
C TYR A 66 -0.42 4.26 6.22
N ASN A 67 0.39 4.80 7.13
CA ASN A 67 1.75 4.30 7.28
C ASN A 67 1.75 2.92 7.96
N LYS A 68 2.88 2.22 7.83
CA LYS A 68 3.12 0.95 8.49
C LYS A 68 2.93 1.10 10.01
N HIS A 69 2.14 0.22 10.59
CA HIS A 69 1.84 0.21 12.03
C HIS A 69 1.62 -1.20 12.54
N ARG A 70 1.57 -1.38 13.85
CA ARG A 70 1.41 -2.69 14.50
C ARG A 70 0.09 -2.71 15.26
N ILE A 71 -0.56 -3.86 15.20
CA ILE A 71 -1.79 -4.17 15.92
C ILE A 71 -1.51 -5.39 16.80
N CYS A 72 -1.93 -5.33 18.05
CA CYS A 72 -1.87 -6.43 19.00
C CYS A 72 -3.28 -6.79 19.46
N GLU A 73 -3.69 -8.03 19.25
CA GLU A 73 -5.00 -8.57 19.61
C GLU A 73 -4.95 -9.19 21.01
N TYR A 74 -6.02 -9.01 21.77
CA TYR A 74 -6.16 -9.53 23.13
C TYR A 74 -7.41 -10.39 23.22
N GLU A 75 -7.32 -11.47 23.98
CA GLU A 75 -8.47 -12.28 24.33
C GLU A 75 -8.89 -11.94 25.76
N ASN A 76 -10.18 -11.64 25.97
CA ASN A 76 -10.74 -11.30 27.29
C ASN A 76 -10.05 -10.11 28.01
N SER A 77 -9.48 -9.16 27.26
CA SER A 77 -8.99 -7.90 27.85
C SER A 77 -10.16 -7.07 28.38
N PHE A 78 -9.94 -6.29 29.44
CA PHE A 78 -10.92 -5.33 29.96
C PHE A 78 -10.97 -4.03 29.16
N PHE A 79 -9.89 -3.71 28.44
CA PHE A 79 -9.71 -2.40 27.82
C PHE A 79 -10.19 -2.33 26.37
N GLY A 80 -10.23 -3.47 25.67
CA GLY A 80 -10.56 -3.53 24.26
C GLY A 80 -10.07 -4.80 23.59
N ASP A 81 -10.49 -5.00 22.34
CA ASP A 81 -10.19 -6.20 21.56
C ASP A 81 -8.76 -6.15 20.96
N ALA A 82 -8.26 -4.94 20.70
CA ALA A 82 -6.93 -4.74 20.15
C ALA A 82 -6.29 -3.44 20.64
N TRP A 83 -4.96 -3.42 20.66
CA TRP A 83 -4.14 -2.22 20.80
C TRP A 83 -3.50 -1.89 19.46
N ILE A 84 -3.59 -0.63 19.04
CA ILE A 84 -2.96 -0.13 17.82
C ILE A 84 -1.83 0.82 18.22
N ASP A 85 -0.61 0.54 17.74
CA ASP A 85 0.52 1.44 17.89
C ASP A 85 0.29 2.73 17.09
N GLY A 86 0.72 3.87 17.62
CA GLY A 86 0.57 5.16 16.96
C GLY A 86 1.17 5.17 15.55
N TYR A 87 0.49 5.87 14.64
CA TYR A 87 0.85 5.86 13.23
C TYR A 87 0.53 7.18 12.52
N TRP A 88 1.25 7.43 11.44
CA TRP A 88 0.95 8.53 10.53
C TRP A 88 -0.11 8.10 9.52
N GLU A 89 -1.14 8.92 9.35
CA GLU A 89 -2.06 8.85 8.23
C GLU A 89 -1.96 10.13 7.37
N CYS A 90 -2.17 10.00 6.07
CA CYS A 90 -2.29 11.11 5.16
C CYS A 90 -3.74 11.27 4.73
N ARG A 91 -4.43 12.29 5.25
CA ARG A 91 -5.85 12.55 4.92
C ARG A 91 -6.06 13.17 3.54
N ASN A 92 -4.99 13.63 2.90
CA ASN A 92 -5.02 14.21 1.57
C ASN A 92 -3.89 13.62 0.72
N TYR A 93 -4.05 12.32 0.44
CA TYR A 93 -3.11 11.54 -0.36
C TYR A 93 -3.49 11.60 -1.84
N ASN A 94 -2.54 12.01 -2.69
CA ASN A 94 -2.71 12.00 -4.13
C ASN A 94 -2.04 10.74 -4.70
N SER A 95 -2.87 9.76 -5.11
CA SER A 95 -2.41 8.48 -5.65
C SER A 95 -1.65 8.59 -6.98
N PHE A 96 -1.88 9.64 -7.76
CA PHE A 96 -1.20 9.84 -9.05
C PHE A 96 0.23 10.34 -8.89
N THR A 97 0.49 11.13 -7.85
CA THR A 97 1.79 11.74 -7.57
C THR A 97 2.52 11.08 -6.39
N ALA A 98 1.87 10.14 -5.71
CA ALA A 98 2.34 9.55 -4.46
C ALA A 98 2.67 10.62 -3.39
N ALA A 99 1.98 11.76 -3.43
CA ALA A 99 2.25 12.88 -2.55
C ALA A 99 1.25 12.93 -1.40
N CYS A 100 1.76 13.27 -0.21
CA CYS A 100 0.94 13.63 0.93
C CYS A 100 1.08 15.11 1.24
N SER A 101 -0.04 15.81 1.38
CA SER A 101 -0.05 17.24 1.77
C SER A 101 -0.51 17.48 3.21
N LYS A 102 -1.13 16.48 3.85
CA LYS A 102 -1.69 16.62 5.20
C LYS A 102 -1.50 15.34 6.01
N TRP A 103 -0.35 15.27 6.65
CA TRP A 103 -0.04 14.24 7.63
C TRP A 103 -0.77 14.51 8.94
N HIS A 104 -1.33 13.45 9.51
CA HIS A 104 -1.95 13.45 10.82
C HIS A 104 -1.40 12.28 11.62
N TRP A 105 -1.00 12.54 12.85
CA TRP A 105 -0.53 11.52 13.76
C TRP A 105 -1.70 10.97 14.56
N VAL A 106 -1.99 9.68 14.37
CA VAL A 106 -2.98 8.94 15.15
C VAL A 106 -2.27 8.35 16.35
N LYS A 107 -2.72 8.75 17.55
CA LYS A 107 -2.11 8.25 18.78
C LYS A 107 -2.39 6.77 19.00
N SER A 108 -1.49 6.10 19.71
CA SER A 108 -1.67 4.72 20.16
C SER A 108 -2.95 4.61 21.00
N HIS A 109 -3.78 3.59 20.75
CA HIS A 109 -5.09 3.48 21.38
C HIS A 109 -5.63 2.06 21.42
N TRP A 110 -6.61 1.86 22.32
CA TRP A 110 -7.44 0.66 22.37
C TRP A 110 -8.56 0.73 21.34
N VAL A 111 -8.81 -0.39 20.66
CA VAL A 111 -10.03 -0.64 19.91
C VAL A 111 -11.10 -1.14 20.88
N PRO A 112 -12.22 -0.42 21.06
CA PRO A 112 -13.27 -0.82 22.00
C PRO A 112 -13.87 -2.17 21.65
N HIS A 113 -14.41 -2.87 22.66
CA HIS A 113 -15.11 -4.14 22.47
C HIS A 113 -16.26 -4.01 21.46
N GLY A 114 -16.28 -4.90 20.46
CA GLY A 114 -17.30 -4.85 19.39
C GLY A 114 -17.11 -3.70 18.41
N GLY A 115 -16.02 -2.93 18.52
CA GLY A 115 -15.66 -1.81 17.66
C GLY A 115 -15.12 -2.18 16.27
N HIS A 116 -15.26 -3.44 15.86
CA HIS A 116 -14.85 -3.94 14.54
C HIS A 116 -15.49 -3.17 13.37
N GLU A 117 -16.54 -2.38 13.62
CA GLU A 117 -17.35 -1.75 12.58
C GLU A 117 -16.90 -0.31 12.23
N HIS A 118 -16.16 0.38 13.10
CA HIS A 118 -15.88 1.82 12.93
C HIS A 118 -14.39 2.22 13.00
N GLY A 119 -13.51 1.37 13.54
CA GLY A 119 -12.05 1.60 13.55
C GLY A 119 -11.27 0.76 12.53
N VAL A 120 -11.94 -0.23 11.94
CA VAL A 120 -11.37 -1.14 10.95
C VAL A 120 -12.08 -0.84 9.64
N HIS A 121 -11.40 -0.12 8.75
CA HIS A 121 -11.99 0.20 7.45
C HIS A 121 -12.43 -1.09 6.73
N PRO A 122 -13.66 -1.12 6.18
CA PRO A 122 -14.21 -2.27 5.46
C PRO A 122 -13.43 -2.44 4.16
N GLY A 123 -12.54 -3.43 4.13
CA GLY A 123 -11.57 -3.66 3.07
C GLY A 123 -10.45 -4.58 3.52
N HIS A 124 -10.13 -4.55 4.82
CA HIS A 124 -9.41 -5.62 5.49
C HIS A 124 -10.43 -6.56 6.14
N HIS A 125 -11.05 -7.42 5.34
CA HIS A 125 -11.46 -8.72 5.88
C HIS A 125 -10.16 -9.41 6.28
N TYR A 126 -9.78 -9.27 7.55
CA TYR A 126 -8.75 -10.12 8.15
C TYR A 126 -9.34 -11.52 8.12
N HIS A 127 -9.05 -12.25 7.03
CA HIS A 127 -9.42 -13.64 6.90
C HIS A 127 -8.84 -14.37 8.12
N LYS A 128 -9.74 -14.90 8.93
CA LYS A 128 -9.44 -15.84 10.00
C LYS A 128 -8.86 -17.12 9.42
#